data_AF-A0A0B0D029-F1
#
_entry.id   AF-A0A0B0D029-F1
#
_cell.length_a   1.000
_cell.length_b   1.000
_cell.length_c   1.000
_cell.angle_alpha   90.00
_cell.angle_beta   90.00
_cell.angle_gamma   90.00
#
_symmetry.space_group_name_H-M   'P 1'
#
loop_
_entity.id
_entity.type
_entity.pdbx_description
1 polymer ?
#
loop_
_entity_poly.entity_id
_entity_poly.type
_entity_poly.pdbx_seq_one_letter_code
_entity_poly.pdbx_strand_id
1 'polypeptide(L)' 'MSLRYNSPVGSDFESLKSYAGQYVVVSTIEWEYRGKLEVVTTEGLVLTVGDLIHTIDMKKVNAITPK' A
#
# COMPACT_ATOMS: atom_id res chain seq x y z
N MET A 1 -0.21 37.08 1.39
CA MET A 1 -0.91 36.00 2.09
C MET A 1 -0.73 34.74 1.26
N SER A 2 0.34 33.97 1.51
CA SER A 2 0.63 32.77 0.72
C SER A 2 0.11 31.57 1.50
N LEU A 3 -1.10 31.12 1.17
CA LEU A 3 -1.58 29.79 1.54
C LEU A 3 -0.72 28.78 0.75
N ARG A 4 0.42 28.39 1.32
CA ARG A 4 1.14 27.19 0.87
C ARG A 4 0.25 26.01 1.22
N TYR A 5 -0.50 25.54 0.23
CA TYR A 5 -1.13 24.22 0.26
C TYR A 5 -0.02 23.19 0.46
N ASN A 6 0.20 22.80 1.70
CA ASN A 6 1.07 21.68 2.04
C ASN A 6 0.17 20.58 2.54
N SER A 7 -0.46 19.84 1.62
CA SER A 7 -1.17 18.59 1.90
C SER A 7 -1.64 17.92 0.60
N PRO A 8 -1.81 16.58 0.57
CA PRO A 8 -1.61 15.63 1.68
C PRO A 8 -0.96 14.30 1.26
N VAL A 9 -0.74 13.44 2.26
CA VAL A 9 -0.63 11.97 2.19
C VAL A 9 -1.92 11.31 1.61
N GLY A 10 -2.56 11.97 0.64
CA GLY A 10 -3.82 11.59 0.00
C GLY A 10 -3.66 11.19 -1.46
N SER A 11 -2.64 11.67 -2.16
CA SER A 11 -2.35 11.25 -3.55
C SER A 11 -1.84 9.81 -3.65
N ASP A 12 -1.23 9.29 -2.59
CA ASP A 12 -0.76 7.90 -2.55
C ASP A 12 -1.93 6.92 -2.43
N PHE A 13 -2.95 7.18 -1.61
CA PHE A 13 -4.00 6.19 -1.34
C PHE A 13 -4.86 5.83 -2.58
N GLU A 14 -5.23 6.82 -3.40
CA GLU A 14 -5.92 6.56 -4.66
C GLU A 14 -5.03 5.85 -5.68
N SER A 15 -3.73 6.19 -5.70
CA SER A 15 -2.74 5.50 -6.54
C SER A 15 -2.54 4.05 -6.11
N LEU A 16 -2.59 3.75 -4.81
CA LEU A 16 -2.48 2.40 -4.25
C LEU A 16 -3.68 1.53 -4.61
N LYS A 17 -4.90 2.09 -4.66
CA LYS A 17 -6.08 1.35 -5.17
C LYS A 17 -5.91 0.92 -6.62
N SER A 18 -5.20 1.70 -7.43
CA SER A 18 -4.88 1.34 -8.82
C SER A 18 -3.96 0.11 -8.90
N TYR A 19 -3.21 -0.19 -7.84
CA TYR A 19 -2.37 -1.39 -7.76
C TYR A 19 -3.12 -2.64 -7.30
N ALA A 20 -4.40 -2.54 -6.90
CA ALA A 20 -5.21 -3.71 -6.61
C ALA A 20 -5.35 -4.59 -7.85
N GLY A 21 -5.11 -5.89 -7.68
CA GLY A 21 -4.98 -6.89 -8.74
C GLY A 21 -3.57 -7.06 -9.32
N GLN A 22 -2.60 -6.20 -8.97
CA GLN A 22 -1.24 -6.26 -9.51
C GLN A 22 -0.26 -6.92 -8.53
N TYR A 23 0.85 -7.44 -9.05
CA TYR A 23 1.94 -7.90 -8.22
C TYR A 23 2.69 -6.69 -7.67
N VAL A 24 2.82 -6.61 -6.35
CA VAL A 24 3.47 -5.51 -5.67
C VAL A 24 4.46 -6.02 -4.63
N VAL A 25 5.41 -5.16 -4.30
CA VAL A 25 6.29 -5.31 -3.14
C VAL A 25 5.84 -4.30 -2.09
N VAL A 26 5.44 -4.78 -0.92
CA VAL A 26 5.07 -3.96 0.23
C VAL A 26 6.20 -4.00 1.24
N SER A 27 6.89 -2.87 1.39
CA SER A 27 7.96 -2.72 2.37
C SER A 27 7.37 -2.13 3.64
N THR A 28 7.41 -2.91 4.72
CA THR A 28 7.06 -2.47 6.07
C THR A 28 8.33 -2.09 6.84
N ILE A 29 8.17 -1.57 8.07
CA ILE A 29 9.29 -1.18 8.93
C ILE A 29 10.23 -2.37 9.22
N GLU A 30 9.68 -3.59 9.30
CA GLU A 30 10.41 -4.78 9.73
C GLU A 30 10.61 -5.81 8.61
N TRP A 31 9.70 -5.86 7.63
CA TRP A 31 9.64 -6.92 6.61
C TRP A 31 9.23 -6.40 5.24
N GLU A 32 9.67 -7.08 4.18
CA GLU A 32 9.15 -6.88 2.83
C GLU A 32 8.29 -8.07 2.40
N TYR A 33 7.07 -7.76 1.96
CA TYR A 33 6.12 -8.73 1.45
C TYR A 33 6.04 -8.60 -0.07
N ARG A 34 6.11 -9.72 -0.78
CA ARG A 34 6.08 -9.76 -2.25
C ARG A 34 4.92 -10.64 -2.67
N GLY A 35 3.90 -10.05 -3.27
CA GLY A 35 2.68 -10.77 -3.59
C GLY A 35 1.73 -9.94 -4.45
N LYS A 36 0.59 -10.53 -4.76
CA LYS A 36 -0.46 -9.84 -5.49
C LYS A 36 -1.29 -9.00 -4.51
N LEU A 37 -1.37 -7.70 -4.73
CA LEU A 37 -2.25 -6.85 -3.95
C LEU A 37 -3.68 -7.16 -4.36
N GLU A 38 -4.53 -7.59 -3.43
CA GLU A 38 -5.92 -7.90 -3.74
C GLU A 38 -6.83 -6.73 -3.35
N VAL A 39 -6.64 -6.18 -2.16
CA VAL A 39 -7.49 -5.10 -1.63
C VAL A 39 -6.64 -4.06 -0.91
N VAL A 40 -6.96 -2.79 -1.15
CA VAL A 40 -6.40 -1.64 -0.44
C VAL A 40 -7.52 -0.92 0.29
N THR A 41 -7.47 -0.92 1.63
CA THR A 41 -8.38 -0.16 2.49
C THR A 41 -7.61 0.89 3.27
N THR A 42 -8.33 1.86 3.84
CA THR A 42 -7.72 2.91 4.66
C THR A 42 -7.12 2.38 5.95
N GLU A 43 -7.53 1.18 6.37
CA GLU A 43 -7.07 0.51 7.58
C GLU A 43 -5.90 -0.44 7.28
N GLY A 44 -5.87 -1.06 6.10
CA GLY A 44 -4.83 -2.01 5.75
C GLY A 44 -4.84 -2.47 4.29
N LEU A 45 -3.88 -3.33 3.99
CA LEU A 45 -3.64 -3.89 2.67
C LEU A 45 -3.74 -5.40 2.75
N VAL A 46 -4.45 -5.99 1.79
CA VAL A 46 -4.58 -7.44 1.67
C VAL A 46 -3.75 -7.88 0.48
N LEU A 47 -2.79 -8.75 0.73
CA LEU A 47 -1.83 -9.26 -0.23
C LEU A 47 -1.88 -10.77 -0.26
N THR A 48 -1.87 -11.35 -1.45
CA THR A 48 -1.78 -12.80 -1.64
C THR A 48 -0.35 -13.16 -2.05
N VAL A 49 0.32 -13.93 -1.20
CA VAL A 49 1.68 -14.44 -1.40
C VAL A 49 1.59 -15.95 -1.63
N GLY A 50 1.65 -16.38 -2.90
CA GLY A 50 1.38 -17.77 -3.27
C GLY A 50 -0.09 -18.13 -3.01
N ASP A 51 -0.33 -19.10 -2.14
CA ASP A 51 -1.67 -19.53 -1.69
C ASP A 51 -2.11 -18.89 -0.35
N LEU A 52 -1.26 -18.04 0.24
CA LEU A 52 -1.51 -17.42 1.55
C LEU A 52 -1.97 -15.98 1.39
N ILE A 53 -3.01 -15.60 2.13
CA ILE A 53 -3.51 -14.23 2.22
C ILE A 53 -2.92 -13.59 3.48
N HIS A 54 -2.23 -12.48 3.29
CA HIS A 54 -1.64 -11.65 4.34
C HIS A 54 -2.34 -10.30 4.41
N THR A 55 -2.77 -9.93 5.61
CA THR A 55 -3.31 -8.59 5.89
C THR A 55 -2.25 -7.78 6.63
N ILE A 56 -1.88 -6.63 6.06
CA ILE A 56 -0.87 -5.73 6.61
C ILE A 56 -1.54 -4.42 6.99
N ASP A 57 -1.30 -3.98 8.22
CA ASP A 57 -1.81 -2.70 8.71
C ASP A 57 -1.15 -1.53 7.96
N MET A 58 -1.96 -0.59 7.46
CA MET A 58 -1.47 0.53 6.64
C MET A 58 -0.44 1.38 7.43
N LYS A 59 -0.57 1.44 8.76
CA LYS A 59 0.36 2.15 9.65
C LYS A 59 1.77 1.58 9.67
N LYS A 60 1.92 0.30 9.34
CA LYS A 60 3.23 -0.38 9.31
C LYS A 60 3.86 -0.34 7.92
N VAL A 61 3.11 0.08 6.91
CA VAL A 61 3.58 0.14 5.53
C VAL A 61 4.34 1.43 5.30
N ASN A 62 5.57 1.27 4.81
CA ASN A 62 6.45 2.38 4.51
C ASN A 62 6.36 2.74 3.02
N ALA A 63 6.37 1.73 2.15
CA ALA A 63 6.28 1.91 0.71
C ALA A 63 5.62 0.71 0.02
N ILE A 64 5.01 0.96 -1.14
CA ILE A 64 4.44 -0.07 -2.02
C ILE A 64 4.96 0.20 -3.43
N THR A 65 5.55 -0.80 -4.06
CA THR A 65 6.10 -0.71 -5.41
C THR A 65 5.47 -1.76 -6.31
N PRO A 66 4.75 -1.38 -7.38
CA PRO A 66 4.25 -2.33 -8.37
C PRO A 66 5.39 -2.92 -9.20
N LYS A 67 5.29 -4.20 -9.59
CA LYS A 67 6.31 -4.90 -10.39
C LYS A 67 5.70 -5.68 -11.56
#